data_AF-A0ABD5R924-F1
#
_entry.id   AF-A0ABD5R924-F1
#
_cell.length_a   1.000
_cell.length_b   1.000
_cell.length_c   1.000
_cell.angle_alpha   90.00
_cell.angle_beta   90.00
_cell.angle_gamma   90.00
#
_symmetry.space_group_name_H-M   'P 1'
#
loop_
_entity.id
_entity.type
_entity.pdbx_description
1 polymer ?
#
loop_
_entity_poly.entity_id
_entity_poly.type
_entity_poly.pdbx_seq_one_letter_code
_entity_poly.pdbx_strand_id
1 'polypeptide(L)'
;MTRLLVLSLVCCLLVAGCIGPVETRPSDPATTTRPTVSPTADSTPIATAAPPGVSPWGEEPVVVAVANSADPSRNVTPLVREATAYWEANAERYAGYPIDYRVVPDAEAPDLRVEFTETVPECGTVTDAVGCAPLITDARQIERPETIWIQGGLSDQSSVLVVTHELGHTLGLGHEDAPADVMAARSVIYTQPKPNATERAYPWADGEFTVYVDTANASDPARASEQVGHALDYYAEGAPGMPDNLTFRRVDDPEAAEIVVDFSDTSPCGPDDEAGSCVGTRGTDPDGDGAIERYERTRITLVNLDTDAVGWHVGYWLAYALGAEDDADKPAPFRDASYEERRSEWWR
;
A
#
# COMPACT_ATOMS: atom_id res chain seq x y z
N MET A 1 -36.14 -31.53 -17.72
CA MET A 1 -36.24 -31.83 -16.28
C MET A 1 -35.51 -30.72 -15.55
N THR A 2 -36.28 -29.85 -14.90
CA THR A 2 -35.87 -28.56 -14.34
C THR A 2 -35.62 -28.74 -12.84
N ARG A 3 -34.51 -28.23 -12.29
CA ARG A 3 -34.45 -27.82 -10.88
C ARG A 3 -33.58 -26.57 -10.73
N LEU A 4 -34.26 -25.46 -10.45
CA LEU A 4 -33.71 -24.24 -9.86
C LEU A 4 -33.20 -24.55 -8.44
N LEU A 5 -32.13 -23.88 -8.03
CA LEU A 5 -31.75 -23.70 -6.63
C LEU A 5 -31.78 -22.21 -6.29
N VAL A 6 -32.43 -21.93 -5.16
CA VAL A 6 -32.94 -20.63 -4.72
C VAL A 6 -31.92 -19.95 -3.79
N LEU A 7 -31.79 -18.63 -3.98
CA LEU A 7 -31.10 -17.63 -3.16
C LEU A 7 -31.60 -17.63 -1.69
N SER A 8 -30.71 -17.45 -0.73
CA SER A 8 -31.06 -16.98 0.63
C SER A 8 -30.13 -15.85 1.06
N LEU A 9 -30.63 -14.63 0.95
CA LEU A 9 -30.07 -13.38 1.47
C LEU A 9 -30.56 -13.21 2.92
N VAL A 10 -29.65 -13.02 3.88
CA VAL A 10 -30.02 -12.73 5.28
C VAL A 10 -29.74 -11.26 5.56
N CYS A 11 -30.81 -10.48 5.69
CA CYS A 11 -30.82 -9.13 6.23
C CYS A 11 -30.87 -9.18 7.77
N CYS A 12 -29.96 -8.50 8.45
CA CYS A 12 -30.07 -8.21 9.88
C CYS A 12 -30.33 -6.72 10.10
N LEU A 13 -31.59 -6.39 10.36
CA LEU A 13 -32.04 -5.14 10.98
C LEU A 13 -31.85 -5.24 12.50
N LEU A 14 -31.26 -4.21 13.13
CA LEU A 14 -31.36 -4.01 14.58
C LEU A 14 -32.03 -2.67 14.88
N VAL A 15 -33.03 -2.78 15.77
CA VAL A 15 -34.07 -1.81 16.09
C VAL A 15 -33.71 -1.08 17.38
N ALA A 16 -34.02 0.22 17.42
CA ALA A 16 -33.90 1.10 18.57
C ALA A 16 -34.73 0.65 19.79
N GLY A 17 -34.22 0.91 21.00
CA GLY A 17 -34.90 0.68 22.28
C GLY A 17 -34.88 1.93 23.16
N CYS A 18 -36.01 2.17 23.84
CA CYS A 18 -36.46 3.44 24.43
C CYS A 18 -36.70 3.34 25.96
N ILE A 19 -36.59 4.48 26.69
CA ILE A 19 -37.35 4.91 27.92
C ILE A 19 -37.01 4.16 29.26
N GLY A 20 -36.95 4.74 30.47
CA GLY A 20 -37.25 6.04 31.13
C GLY A 20 -36.73 5.97 32.60
N PRO A 21 -37.27 6.66 33.65
CA PRO A 21 -38.38 7.61 33.73
C PRO A 21 -38.04 8.98 34.36
N VAL A 22 -39.02 9.88 34.22
CA VAL A 22 -39.18 11.21 34.83
C VAL A 22 -39.65 11.07 36.29
N GLU A 23 -39.05 11.83 37.21
CA GLU A 23 -39.61 12.07 38.54
C GLU A 23 -39.87 13.57 38.75
N THR A 24 -41.15 13.92 38.78
CA THR A 24 -41.66 15.23 39.14
C THR A 24 -41.90 15.32 40.65
N ARG A 25 -41.45 16.40 41.29
CA ARG A 25 -42.08 16.91 42.53
C ARG A 25 -42.25 18.43 42.51
N PRO A 26 -43.33 18.98 43.11
CA PRO A 26 -43.69 20.38 42.98
C PRO A 26 -43.30 21.27 44.18
N SER A 27 -43.04 22.54 43.86
CA SER A 27 -43.26 23.85 44.53
C SER A 27 -43.17 23.99 46.06
N ASP A 28 -42.46 25.02 46.56
CA ASP A 28 -43.04 26.33 46.98
C ASP A 28 -41.97 27.35 47.47
N PRO A 29 -42.27 28.64 47.82
CA PRO A 29 -41.56 29.79 47.26
C PRO A 29 -40.78 30.68 48.27
N ALA A 30 -40.13 31.70 47.70
CA ALA A 30 -39.92 33.06 48.23
C ALA A 30 -38.51 33.50 48.68
N THR A 31 -38.14 34.67 48.14
CA THR A 31 -37.41 35.81 48.75
C THR A 31 -35.99 36.10 48.25
N THR A 32 -35.93 37.08 47.35
CA THR A 32 -35.03 38.24 47.28
C THR A 32 -33.58 38.09 47.75
N THR A 33 -32.65 38.18 46.81
CA THR A 33 -31.51 39.12 46.91
C THR A 33 -30.89 39.33 45.53
N ARG A 34 -30.71 40.60 45.15
CA ARG A 34 -30.05 41.04 43.92
C ARG A 34 -28.58 41.31 44.24
N PRO A 35 -27.63 40.60 43.62
CA PRO A 35 -26.30 41.14 43.42
C PRO A 35 -26.20 41.73 42.02
N THR A 36 -25.86 43.00 41.95
CA THR A 36 -25.37 43.65 40.73
C THR A 36 -24.03 43.01 40.38
N VAL A 37 -23.98 42.26 39.28
CA VAL A 37 -22.73 41.83 38.64
C VAL A 37 -22.85 42.18 37.16
N SER A 38 -21.95 43.05 36.69
CA SER A 38 -21.73 43.25 35.26
C SER A 38 -20.96 42.04 34.71
N PRO A 39 -21.33 41.51 33.56
CA PRO A 39 -20.37 40.87 32.68
C PRO A 39 -20.36 41.60 31.34
N THR A 40 -19.23 42.23 31.04
CA THR A 40 -18.77 42.34 29.66
C THR A 40 -18.42 40.91 29.25
N ALA A 41 -19.39 40.19 28.69
CA ALA A 41 -19.15 38.93 28.01
C ALA A 41 -18.76 39.27 26.57
N ASP A 42 -17.47 39.19 26.29
CA ASP A 42 -16.97 39.04 24.93
C ASP A 42 -17.62 37.76 24.40
N SER A 43 -18.56 37.94 23.47
CA SER A 43 -19.40 36.86 22.99
C SER A 43 -18.64 36.14 21.90
N THR A 44 -17.99 35.02 22.23
CA THR A 44 -17.59 34.06 21.19
C THR A 44 -18.86 33.68 20.43
N PRO A 45 -18.95 33.93 19.10
CA PRO A 45 -20.15 33.61 18.35
C PRO A 45 -20.39 32.10 18.45
N ILE A 46 -21.60 31.71 18.88
CA ILE A 46 -22.03 30.32 18.88
C ILE A 46 -22.17 29.89 17.42
N ALA A 47 -21.41 28.86 17.03
CA ALA A 47 -21.47 28.29 15.68
C ALA A 47 -22.93 27.92 15.34
N THR A 48 -23.47 28.57 14.32
CA THR A 48 -24.80 28.30 13.79
C THR A 48 -24.64 27.43 12.54
N ALA A 49 -25.55 26.49 12.30
CA ALA A 49 -25.54 25.69 11.08
C ALA A 49 -25.47 26.60 9.84
N ALA A 50 -24.57 26.28 8.91
CA ALA A 50 -24.45 27.03 7.67
C ALA A 50 -25.75 26.89 6.86
N PRO A 51 -26.27 27.99 6.26
CA PRO A 51 -27.37 27.90 5.32
C PRO A 51 -27.02 26.98 4.14
N PRO A 52 -28.00 26.36 3.46
CA PRO A 52 -27.74 25.61 2.24
C PRO A 52 -26.99 26.47 1.21
N GLY A 53 -25.93 25.92 0.62
CA GLY A 53 -25.07 26.62 -0.34
C GLY A 53 -24.05 27.57 0.28
N VAL A 54 -23.85 27.51 1.60
CA VAL A 54 -22.79 28.24 2.31
C VAL A 54 -21.81 27.23 2.90
N SER A 55 -20.52 27.51 2.74
CA SER A 55 -19.46 26.69 3.32
C SER A 55 -19.63 26.52 4.84
N PRO A 56 -19.46 25.31 5.40
CA PRO A 56 -19.49 25.10 6.85
C PRO A 56 -18.35 25.82 7.57
N TRP A 57 -17.30 26.23 6.85
CA TRP A 57 -16.13 26.91 7.40
C TRP A 57 -16.36 28.39 7.76
N GLY A 58 -17.42 29.02 7.27
CA GLY A 58 -17.75 30.40 7.60
C GLY A 58 -16.92 31.42 6.83
N GLU A 59 -16.01 32.15 7.52
CA GLU A 59 -15.22 33.21 6.89
C GLU A 59 -14.15 32.65 5.94
N GLU A 60 -14.03 33.27 4.77
CA GLU A 60 -13.02 32.93 3.76
C GLU A 60 -11.83 33.91 3.81
N PRO A 61 -10.59 33.44 3.57
CA PRO A 61 -10.22 32.08 3.20
C PRO A 61 -9.96 31.17 4.40
N VAL A 62 -10.19 29.86 4.22
CA VAL A 62 -9.81 28.81 5.18
C VAL A 62 -8.29 28.70 5.25
N VAL A 63 -7.71 28.98 6.42
CA VAL A 63 -6.26 28.97 6.63
C VAL A 63 -5.78 27.54 6.87
N VAL A 64 -4.84 27.09 6.03
CA VAL A 64 -4.30 25.72 6.07
C VAL A 64 -2.84 25.75 6.51
N ALA A 65 -2.53 25.17 7.67
CA ALA A 65 -1.17 24.84 8.09
C ALA A 65 -0.72 23.52 7.48
N VAL A 66 0.60 23.38 7.29
CA VAL A 66 1.21 22.20 6.67
C VAL A 66 2.38 21.75 7.52
N ALA A 67 2.38 20.48 7.88
CA ALA A 67 3.47 19.86 8.61
C ALA A 67 3.78 18.47 8.05
N ASN A 68 5.05 18.08 8.15
CA ASN A 68 5.55 16.82 7.65
C ASN A 68 6.51 16.20 8.66
N SER A 69 5.95 15.50 9.64
CA SER A 69 6.73 14.75 10.62
C SER A 69 7.35 13.48 10.03
N ALA A 70 6.76 12.90 8.98
CA ALA A 70 7.27 11.70 8.31
C ALA A 70 8.62 11.91 7.60
N ASP A 71 8.80 13.08 6.97
CA ASP A 71 10.06 13.48 6.35
C ASP A 71 10.21 15.01 6.38
N PRO A 72 10.77 15.58 7.46
CA PRO A 72 10.91 17.03 7.60
C PRO A 72 11.75 17.70 6.52
N SER A 73 12.52 16.93 5.73
CA SER A 73 13.35 17.45 4.64
C SER A 73 12.58 17.66 3.34
N ARG A 74 11.48 16.93 3.14
CA ARG A 74 10.65 17.03 1.94
C ARG A 74 9.65 18.17 2.05
N ASN A 75 9.73 19.11 1.12
CA ASN A 75 8.79 20.22 1.02
C ASN A 75 7.47 19.77 0.37
N VAL A 76 6.47 19.45 1.20
CA VAL A 76 5.12 19.04 0.76
C VAL A 76 4.14 20.21 0.59
N THR A 77 4.54 21.44 0.91
CA THR A 77 3.68 22.63 0.81
C THR A 77 3.11 22.85 -0.61
N PRO A 78 3.88 22.69 -1.71
CA PRO A 78 3.34 22.83 -3.06
C PRO A 78 2.23 21.82 -3.37
N LEU A 79 2.34 20.60 -2.85
CA LEU A 79 1.35 19.53 -3.05
C LEU A 79 0.02 19.88 -2.39
N VAL A 80 0.07 20.43 -1.17
CA VAL A 80 -1.14 20.91 -0.47
C VAL A 80 -1.77 22.08 -1.22
N ARG A 81 -0.96 23.01 -1.78
CA ARG A 81 -1.48 24.12 -2.60
C ARG A 81 -2.20 23.64 -3.86
N GLU A 82 -1.68 22.60 -4.50
CA GLU A 82 -2.30 22.00 -5.68
C GLU A 82 -3.66 21.36 -5.31
N ALA A 83 -3.70 20.60 -4.22
CA ALA A 83 -4.94 19.99 -3.72
C ALA A 83 -5.99 21.03 -3.30
N THR A 84 -5.59 22.13 -2.64
CA THR A 84 -6.54 23.21 -2.32
C THR A 84 -7.05 23.90 -3.57
N ALA A 85 -6.18 24.17 -4.56
CA ALA A 85 -6.58 24.81 -5.82
C ALA A 85 -7.59 23.95 -6.61
N TYR A 86 -7.50 22.63 -6.51
CA TYR A 86 -8.50 21.73 -7.08
C TYR A 86 -9.90 22.04 -6.52
N TRP A 87 -10.04 22.15 -5.20
CA TRP A 87 -11.34 22.42 -4.57
C TRP A 87 -11.81 23.86 -4.80
N GLU A 88 -10.92 24.86 -4.80
CA GLU A 88 -11.27 26.24 -5.17
C GLU A 88 -11.91 26.30 -6.56
N ALA A 89 -11.43 25.48 -7.51
CA ALA A 89 -11.97 25.42 -8.86
C ALA A 89 -13.24 24.57 -9.01
N ASN A 90 -13.53 23.66 -8.08
CA ASN A 90 -14.51 22.58 -8.29
C ASN A 90 -15.58 22.46 -7.18
N ALA A 91 -15.42 23.08 -6.01
CA ALA A 91 -16.31 22.89 -4.86
C ALA A 91 -17.75 23.32 -5.16
N GLU A 92 -17.97 24.40 -5.92
CA GLU A 92 -19.34 24.83 -6.27
C GLU A 92 -20.10 23.75 -7.03
N ARG A 93 -19.40 22.97 -7.86
CA ARG A 93 -19.98 21.87 -8.62
C ARG A 93 -20.27 20.64 -7.75
N TYR A 94 -19.35 20.27 -6.86
CA TYR A 94 -19.41 18.99 -6.15
C TYR A 94 -19.95 19.12 -4.72
N ALA A 95 -19.51 20.13 -3.97
CA ALA A 95 -19.98 20.43 -2.61
C ALA A 95 -21.19 21.39 -2.59
N GLY A 96 -21.46 22.09 -3.69
CA GLY A 96 -22.61 22.98 -3.83
C GLY A 96 -22.38 24.40 -3.30
N TYR A 97 -21.13 24.76 -3.01
CA TYR A 97 -20.71 26.09 -2.56
C TYR A 97 -19.24 26.35 -2.96
N PRO A 98 -18.84 27.61 -3.21
CA PRO A 98 -17.44 27.94 -3.42
C PRO A 98 -16.63 27.83 -2.13
N ILE A 99 -15.32 27.67 -2.26
CA ILE A 99 -14.38 27.67 -1.14
C ILE A 99 -13.09 28.38 -1.57
N ASP A 100 -12.52 29.18 -0.68
CA ASP A 100 -11.19 29.78 -0.84
C ASP A 100 -10.26 29.28 0.27
N TYR A 101 -9.05 28.87 -0.09
CA TYR A 101 -8.02 28.44 0.87
C TYR A 101 -6.84 29.42 0.92
N ARG A 102 -6.16 29.42 2.06
CA ARG A 102 -4.87 30.10 2.22
C ARG A 102 -3.88 29.17 2.91
N VAL A 103 -3.03 28.53 2.12
CA VAL A 103 -1.95 27.68 2.64
C VAL A 103 -0.83 28.53 3.23
N VAL A 104 -0.65 28.43 4.54
CA VAL A 104 0.38 29.10 5.36
C VAL A 104 1.01 28.03 6.26
N PRO A 105 2.12 27.39 5.85
CA PRO A 105 2.66 26.20 6.52
C PRO A 105 2.79 26.37 8.04
N ASP A 106 3.33 27.50 8.49
CA ASP A 106 3.60 27.82 9.90
C ASP A 106 2.53 28.73 10.53
N ALA A 107 1.26 28.63 10.10
CA ALA A 107 0.19 29.43 10.70
C ALA A 107 0.01 29.10 12.20
N GLU A 108 -0.01 30.14 13.04
CA GLU A 108 -0.21 29.99 14.50
C GLU A 108 -1.64 29.60 14.88
N ALA A 109 -2.63 30.01 14.07
CA ALA A 109 -4.05 29.73 14.29
C ALA A 109 -4.73 29.33 12.97
N PRO A 110 -4.44 28.13 12.43
CA PRO A 110 -5.07 27.65 11.21
C PRO A 110 -6.49 27.14 11.47
N ASP A 111 -7.31 27.08 10.43
CA ASP A 111 -8.59 26.38 10.44
C ASP A 111 -8.38 24.87 10.24
N LEU A 112 -7.45 24.53 9.34
CA LEU A 112 -7.07 23.17 8.97
C LEU A 112 -5.57 22.96 9.14
N ARG A 113 -5.18 21.77 9.59
CA ARG A 113 -3.78 21.32 9.62
C ARG A 113 -3.63 20.06 8.81
N VAL A 114 -2.87 20.12 7.72
CA VAL A 114 -2.47 18.93 6.94
C VAL A 114 -1.16 18.40 7.51
N GLU A 115 -1.19 17.19 8.06
CA GLU A 115 -0.05 16.51 8.68
C GLU A 115 0.33 15.26 7.90
N PHE A 116 1.55 15.25 7.36
CA PHE A 116 2.17 14.05 6.80
C PHE A 116 2.90 13.28 7.91
N THR A 117 2.43 12.07 8.21
CA THR A 117 2.88 11.22 9.33
C THR A 117 3.35 9.85 8.83
N GLU A 118 4.22 9.17 9.56
CA GLU A 118 4.63 7.79 9.25
C GLU A 118 3.44 6.83 9.34
N THR A 119 2.57 7.04 10.34
CA THR A 119 1.39 6.23 10.60
C THR A 119 0.17 7.13 10.71
N VAL A 120 -0.82 6.91 9.85
CA VAL A 120 -2.12 7.56 9.94
C VAL A 120 -2.88 6.98 11.15
N PRO A 121 -3.49 7.82 12.01
CA PRO A 121 -4.28 7.32 13.14
C PRO A 121 -5.49 6.53 12.66
N GLU A 122 -6.09 5.74 13.56
CA GLU A 122 -7.29 4.96 13.24
C GLU A 122 -8.39 5.86 12.66
N CYS A 123 -8.74 5.61 11.39
CA CYS A 123 -9.77 6.37 10.68
C CYS A 123 -11.08 5.59 10.68
N GLY A 124 -11.84 5.70 11.77
CA GLY A 124 -13.05 4.91 11.98
C GLY A 124 -12.74 3.42 12.12
N THR A 125 -13.20 2.60 11.19
CA THR A 125 -12.96 1.13 11.20
C THR A 125 -11.87 0.68 10.23
N VAL A 126 -11.14 1.61 9.62
CA VAL A 126 -10.09 1.31 8.63
C VAL A 126 -8.73 1.38 9.31
N THR A 127 -7.95 0.30 9.21
CA THR A 127 -6.62 0.18 9.84
C THR A 127 -5.46 0.52 8.92
N ASP A 128 -5.66 0.47 7.60
CA ASP A 128 -4.61 0.68 6.59
C ASP A 128 -4.89 1.92 5.72
N ALA A 129 -5.46 2.95 6.34
CA ALA A 129 -5.80 4.19 5.65
C ALA A 129 -4.54 5.00 5.30
N VAL A 130 -4.49 5.55 4.08
CA VAL A 130 -3.39 6.41 3.64
C VAL A 130 -3.67 7.90 3.84
N GLY A 131 -4.89 8.22 4.25
CA GLY A 131 -5.35 9.54 4.63
C GLY A 131 -6.50 9.42 5.63
N CYS A 132 -6.72 10.48 6.42
CA CYS A 132 -7.88 10.59 7.30
C CYS A 132 -8.24 12.03 7.58
N ALA A 133 -9.51 12.38 7.38
CA ALA A 133 -10.09 13.66 7.71
C ALA A 133 -11.48 13.52 8.33
N PRO A 134 -11.92 14.50 9.13
CA PRO A 134 -13.30 14.55 9.60
C PRO A 134 -14.26 14.83 8.42
N LEU A 135 -15.38 14.12 8.40
CA LEU A 135 -16.50 14.42 7.49
C LEU A 135 -17.32 15.58 8.06
N ILE A 136 -17.16 16.77 7.46
CA ILE A 136 -17.79 18.01 7.94
C ILE A 136 -19.00 18.34 7.04
N THR A 137 -20.18 18.14 7.58
CA THR A 137 -21.47 18.46 6.97
C THR A 137 -22.19 19.63 7.66
N ASP A 138 -21.70 20.05 8.83
CA ASP A 138 -22.27 21.14 9.62
C ASP A 138 -21.18 21.93 10.34
N ALA A 139 -21.27 23.26 10.32
CA ALA A 139 -20.33 24.17 10.98
C ALA A 139 -20.15 23.91 12.49
N ARG A 140 -21.14 23.28 13.15
CA ARG A 140 -21.07 22.91 14.57
C ARG A 140 -20.15 21.74 14.86
N GLN A 141 -19.71 21.01 13.82
CA GLN A 141 -18.75 19.92 13.96
C GLN A 141 -17.31 20.41 14.06
N ILE A 142 -17.05 21.68 13.70
CA ILE A 142 -15.69 22.19 13.52
C ILE A 142 -15.08 22.62 14.85
N GLU A 143 -14.04 21.90 15.27
CA GLU A 143 -13.15 22.22 16.38
C GLU A 143 -11.76 22.61 15.84
N ARG A 144 -11.51 23.92 15.72
CA ARG A 144 -10.28 24.43 15.10
C ARG A 144 -9.03 24.23 15.99
N PRO A 145 -7.87 23.84 15.41
CA PRO A 145 -7.71 23.39 14.03
C PRO A 145 -8.20 21.95 13.85
N GLU A 146 -8.95 21.70 12.77
CA GLU A 146 -9.23 20.33 12.34
C GLU A 146 -7.99 19.75 11.67
N THR A 147 -7.69 18.48 11.95
CA THR A 147 -6.47 17.83 11.43
C THR A 147 -6.80 16.84 10.33
N ILE A 148 -6.12 16.99 9.20
CA ILE A 148 -6.08 16.05 8.10
C ILE A 148 -4.75 15.28 8.19
N TRP A 149 -4.84 13.96 8.36
CA TRP A 149 -3.67 13.09 8.42
C TRP A 149 -3.41 12.48 7.05
N ILE A 150 -2.16 12.47 6.63
CA ILE A 150 -1.73 11.93 5.34
C ILE A 150 -0.54 11.01 5.59
N GLN A 151 -0.53 9.84 4.96
CA GLN A 151 0.62 8.96 5.01
C GLN A 151 1.82 9.60 4.29
N GLY A 152 2.95 9.67 4.98
CA GLY A 152 4.23 10.08 4.41
C GLY A 152 4.80 9.05 3.43
N GLY A 153 5.83 9.43 2.69
CA GLY A 153 6.50 8.50 1.78
C GLY A 153 5.77 8.21 0.47
N LEU A 154 4.62 8.82 0.21
CA LEU A 154 3.88 8.76 -1.06
C LEU A 154 4.57 9.57 -2.16
N SER A 155 4.38 9.18 -3.43
CA SER A 155 4.76 10.00 -4.59
C SER A 155 4.06 11.35 -4.55
N ASP A 156 4.59 12.35 -5.27
CA ASP A 156 3.97 13.68 -5.32
C ASP A 156 2.51 13.61 -5.83
N GLN A 157 2.27 12.84 -6.90
CA GLN A 157 0.93 12.67 -7.47
C GLN A 157 -0.02 11.98 -6.49
N SER A 158 0.43 10.93 -5.79
CA SER A 158 -0.40 10.26 -4.79
C SER A 158 -0.65 11.13 -3.56
N SER A 159 0.34 11.92 -3.11
CA SER A 159 0.13 12.90 -2.05
C SER A 159 -0.93 13.94 -2.43
N VAL A 160 -0.89 14.50 -3.65
CA VAL A 160 -1.90 15.44 -4.12
C VAL A 160 -3.28 14.78 -4.15
N LEU A 161 -3.39 13.57 -4.70
CA LEU A 161 -4.66 12.84 -4.76
C LEU A 161 -5.25 12.61 -3.36
N VAL A 162 -4.44 12.11 -2.41
CA VAL A 162 -4.90 11.83 -1.05
C VAL A 162 -5.29 13.13 -0.33
N VAL A 163 -4.46 14.18 -0.37
CA VAL A 163 -4.83 15.47 0.23
C VAL A 163 -6.11 16.02 -0.39
N THR A 164 -6.30 15.87 -1.71
CA THR A 164 -7.53 16.29 -2.39
C THR A 164 -8.73 15.48 -1.91
N HIS A 165 -8.61 14.16 -1.77
CA HIS A 165 -9.65 13.30 -1.21
C HIS A 165 -10.05 13.73 0.20
N GLU A 166 -9.07 13.87 1.09
CA GLU A 166 -9.31 14.23 2.49
C GLU A 166 -9.92 15.63 2.63
N LEU A 167 -9.50 16.59 1.82
CA LEU A 167 -10.16 17.90 1.76
C LEU A 167 -11.63 17.79 1.32
N GLY A 168 -11.98 16.83 0.47
CA GLY A 168 -13.38 16.56 0.10
C GLY A 168 -14.25 16.18 1.30
N HIS A 169 -13.73 15.38 2.24
CA HIS A 169 -14.43 15.08 3.49
C HIS A 169 -14.66 16.33 4.35
N THR A 170 -13.68 17.24 4.38
CA THR A 170 -13.83 18.53 5.07
C THR A 170 -14.86 19.47 4.42
N LEU A 171 -15.31 19.14 3.21
CA LEU A 171 -16.37 19.82 2.46
C LEU A 171 -17.70 19.04 2.49
N GLY A 172 -17.76 17.92 3.21
CA GLY A 172 -18.98 17.14 3.41
C GLY A 172 -19.22 16.06 2.35
N LEU A 173 -18.24 15.77 1.49
CA LEU A 173 -18.32 14.72 0.49
C LEU A 173 -17.91 13.37 1.09
N GLY A 174 -18.72 12.34 0.87
CA GLY A 174 -18.42 10.96 1.21
C GLY A 174 -17.79 10.18 0.05
N HIS A 175 -17.50 8.89 0.28
CA HIS A 175 -16.78 8.08 -0.71
C HIS A 175 -17.55 7.72 -1.98
N GLU A 176 -18.87 7.89 -1.98
CA GLU A 176 -19.74 7.61 -3.12
C GLU A 176 -20.07 8.87 -3.93
N ASP A 177 -19.66 10.05 -3.43
CA ASP A 177 -19.92 11.32 -4.07
C ASP A 177 -18.98 11.56 -5.25
N ALA A 178 -19.42 12.41 -6.16
CA ALA A 178 -18.58 12.85 -7.26
C ALA A 178 -17.53 13.87 -6.77
N PRO A 179 -16.34 13.91 -7.38
CA PRO A 179 -15.91 13.09 -8.51
C PRO A 179 -15.27 11.76 -8.06
N ALA A 180 -15.66 10.67 -8.71
CA ALA A 180 -15.31 9.31 -8.27
C ALA A 180 -13.80 8.99 -8.39
N ASP A 181 -13.08 9.65 -9.29
CA ASP A 181 -11.62 9.56 -9.41
C ASP A 181 -10.87 10.23 -8.26
N VAL A 182 -11.55 11.09 -7.48
CA VAL A 182 -11.02 11.70 -6.25
C VAL A 182 -11.60 11.05 -5.01
N MET A 183 -12.93 10.99 -4.89
CA MET A 183 -13.61 10.61 -3.65
C MET A 183 -13.78 9.09 -3.45
N ALA A 184 -13.46 8.24 -4.43
CA ALA A 184 -13.62 6.79 -4.22
C ALA A 184 -12.81 6.29 -3.01
N ALA A 185 -13.41 5.38 -2.23
CA ALA A 185 -12.79 4.78 -1.05
C ALA A 185 -11.51 3.96 -1.35
N ARG A 186 -11.20 3.71 -2.63
CA ARG A 186 -10.04 2.94 -3.06
C ARG A 186 -9.46 3.55 -4.32
N SER A 187 -8.16 3.82 -4.28
CA SER A 187 -7.37 4.34 -5.38
C SER A 187 -6.02 3.64 -5.42
N VAL A 188 -5.42 3.58 -6.61
CA VAL A 188 -4.02 3.17 -6.73
C VAL A 188 -3.15 4.35 -6.31
N ILE A 189 -2.24 4.08 -5.40
CA ILE A 189 -1.32 5.05 -4.82
C ILE A 189 0.09 4.47 -4.87
N TYR A 190 1.04 5.35 -5.09
CA TYR A 190 2.44 5.01 -5.28
C TYR A 190 3.29 5.69 -4.21
N THR A 191 4.36 5.02 -3.80
CA THR A 191 5.37 5.59 -2.93
C THR A 191 6.33 6.49 -3.72
N GLN A 192 7.19 7.21 -3.00
CA GLN A 192 8.39 7.80 -3.60
C GLN A 192 9.28 6.68 -4.21
N PRO A 193 10.13 7.01 -5.20
CA PRO A 193 11.05 6.06 -5.81
C PRO A 193 11.86 5.27 -4.78
N LYS A 194 12.00 3.97 -5.02
CA LYS A 194 12.76 3.03 -4.20
C LYS A 194 13.79 2.30 -5.06
N PRO A 195 14.84 1.73 -4.45
CA PRO A 195 15.78 0.89 -5.19
C PRO A 195 15.09 -0.38 -5.68
N ASN A 196 15.32 -0.69 -6.96
CA ASN A 196 14.84 -1.91 -7.60
C ASN A 196 15.50 -3.14 -6.98
N ALA A 197 14.88 -4.31 -7.12
CA ALA A 197 15.43 -5.60 -6.69
C ALA A 197 16.83 -5.82 -7.29
N THR A 198 17.03 -5.40 -8.53
CA THR A 198 18.29 -5.50 -9.28
C THR A 198 19.40 -4.60 -8.72
N GLU A 199 19.04 -3.56 -7.97
CA GLU A 199 19.97 -2.60 -7.35
C GLU A 199 20.26 -2.96 -5.88
N ARG A 200 19.59 -3.98 -5.35
CA ARG A 200 19.75 -4.41 -3.95
C ARG A 200 20.79 -5.50 -3.84
N ALA A 201 21.60 -5.40 -2.78
CA ALA A 201 22.47 -6.49 -2.37
C ALA A 201 21.69 -7.77 -1.99
N TYR A 202 20.43 -7.62 -1.57
CA TYR A 202 19.53 -8.74 -1.29
C TYR A 202 18.08 -8.36 -1.64
N PRO A 203 17.47 -9.00 -2.66
CA PRO A 203 16.15 -8.61 -3.18
C PRO A 203 14.96 -9.32 -2.53
N TRP A 204 15.13 -10.02 -1.40
CA TRP A 204 14.08 -10.81 -0.76
C TRP A 204 13.73 -10.33 0.65
N ALA A 205 12.66 -10.93 1.19
CA ALA A 205 12.18 -10.72 2.55
C ALA A 205 13.16 -11.14 3.64
N ASP A 206 13.60 -12.37 3.49
CA ASP A 206 14.43 -13.15 4.38
C ASP A 206 15.07 -14.26 3.55
N GLY A 207 15.88 -15.10 4.19
CA GLY A 207 16.57 -16.23 3.56
C GLY A 207 15.86 -17.56 3.69
N GLU A 208 14.56 -17.59 4.00
CA GLU A 208 13.80 -18.81 4.25
C GLU A 208 12.86 -19.14 3.09
N PHE A 209 13.34 -19.94 2.14
CA PHE A 209 12.60 -20.19 0.90
C PHE A 209 11.73 -21.45 0.95
N THR A 210 10.50 -21.33 0.46
CA THR A 210 9.71 -22.51 0.06
C THR A 210 9.93 -22.85 -1.42
N VAL A 211 10.19 -24.14 -1.69
CA VAL A 211 10.55 -24.62 -3.03
C VAL A 211 9.58 -25.69 -3.51
N TYR A 212 8.93 -25.44 -4.64
CA TYR A 212 8.17 -26.45 -5.37
C TYR A 212 8.92 -26.87 -6.63
N VAL A 213 8.95 -28.17 -6.92
CA VAL A 213 9.63 -28.73 -8.08
C VAL A 213 8.67 -29.65 -8.83
N ASP A 214 8.24 -29.22 -10.01
CA ASP A 214 7.39 -30.01 -10.89
C ASP A 214 8.23 -30.83 -11.85
N THR A 215 8.50 -32.08 -11.49
CA THR A 215 9.27 -33.00 -12.32
C THR A 215 8.43 -33.80 -13.30
N ALA A 216 7.13 -33.49 -13.50
CA ALA A 216 6.23 -34.33 -14.30
C ALA A 216 6.71 -34.50 -15.75
N ASN A 217 7.31 -33.47 -16.32
CA ASN A 217 7.83 -33.47 -17.71
C ASN A 217 9.35 -33.71 -17.78
N ALA A 218 10.01 -34.03 -16.67
CA ALA A 218 11.43 -34.36 -16.70
C ALA A 218 11.65 -35.77 -17.29
N SER A 219 12.70 -35.96 -18.09
CA SER A 219 13.02 -37.27 -18.67
C SER A 219 13.38 -38.34 -17.63
N ASP A 220 13.97 -37.91 -16.50
CA ASP A 220 14.19 -38.72 -15.29
C ASP A 220 13.78 -37.88 -14.07
N PRO A 221 12.52 -38.00 -13.60
CA PRO A 221 11.99 -37.15 -12.53
C PRO A 221 12.76 -37.27 -11.21
N ALA A 222 13.23 -38.47 -10.86
CA ALA A 222 13.91 -38.70 -9.59
C ALA A 222 15.28 -38.02 -9.59
N ARG A 223 16.07 -38.26 -10.63
CA ARG A 223 17.40 -37.66 -10.77
C ARG A 223 17.33 -36.16 -11.04
N ALA A 224 16.31 -35.67 -11.73
CA ALA A 224 16.05 -34.23 -11.88
C ALA A 224 15.79 -33.57 -10.52
N SER A 225 14.97 -34.17 -9.66
CA SER A 225 14.71 -33.64 -8.32
C SER A 225 15.97 -33.61 -7.44
N GLU A 226 16.82 -34.64 -7.55
CA GLU A 226 18.13 -34.73 -6.90
C GLU A 226 19.06 -33.60 -7.37
N GLN A 227 19.13 -33.36 -8.68
CA GLN A 227 19.91 -32.27 -9.28
C GLN A 227 19.47 -30.88 -8.79
N VAL A 228 18.16 -30.66 -8.65
CA VAL A 228 17.65 -29.44 -8.01
C VAL A 228 18.10 -29.38 -6.55
N GLY A 229 18.11 -30.51 -5.83
CA GLY A 229 18.63 -30.61 -4.46
C GLY A 229 20.07 -30.13 -4.34
N HIS A 230 20.97 -30.59 -5.21
CA HIS A 230 22.37 -30.15 -5.22
C HIS A 230 22.53 -28.63 -5.38
N ALA A 231 21.67 -28.00 -6.20
CA ALA A 231 21.68 -26.55 -6.33
C ALA A 231 21.24 -25.83 -5.06
N LEU A 232 20.19 -26.31 -4.40
CA LEU A 232 19.71 -25.72 -3.14
C LEU A 232 20.76 -25.89 -2.02
N ASP A 233 21.35 -27.08 -1.91
CA ASP A 233 22.37 -27.39 -0.92
C ASP A 233 23.61 -26.50 -1.11
N TYR A 234 24.04 -26.27 -2.35
CA TYR A 234 25.17 -25.39 -2.67
C TYR A 234 25.00 -23.97 -2.10
N TYR A 235 23.79 -23.40 -2.19
CA TYR A 235 23.51 -22.08 -1.60
C TYR A 235 23.31 -22.15 -0.09
N ALA A 236 22.65 -23.19 0.43
CA ALA A 236 22.44 -23.36 1.87
C ALA A 236 23.76 -23.55 2.64
N GLU A 237 24.79 -24.10 1.99
CA GLU A 237 26.12 -24.31 2.55
C GLU A 237 27.03 -23.06 2.50
N GLY A 238 26.53 -21.93 1.97
CA GLY A 238 27.28 -20.67 1.90
C GLY A 238 28.09 -20.54 0.61
N ALA A 239 27.41 -20.52 -0.53
CA ALA A 239 28.02 -20.34 -1.84
C ALA A 239 28.91 -19.06 -1.87
N PRO A 240 30.18 -19.16 -2.32
CA PRO A 240 31.08 -18.00 -2.34
C PRO A 240 30.53 -16.83 -3.17
N GLY A 241 30.52 -15.63 -2.57
CA GLY A 241 30.03 -14.41 -3.22
C GLY A 241 28.52 -14.22 -3.16
N MET A 242 27.79 -15.10 -2.46
CA MET A 242 26.33 -15.06 -2.35
C MET A 242 25.89 -14.73 -0.92
N PRO A 243 24.61 -14.37 -0.72
CA PRO A 243 24.05 -14.23 0.62
C PRO A 243 24.19 -15.52 1.44
N ASP A 244 24.56 -15.37 2.71
CA ASP A 244 24.65 -16.47 3.69
C ASP A 244 23.30 -16.73 4.39
N ASN A 245 23.24 -17.81 5.18
CA ASN A 245 22.09 -18.20 6.01
C ASN A 245 20.81 -18.47 5.21
N LEU A 246 20.95 -19.03 4.01
CA LEU A 246 19.83 -19.43 3.18
C LEU A 246 19.33 -20.81 3.61
N THR A 247 18.01 -20.97 3.70
CA THR A 247 17.36 -22.24 3.97
C THR A 247 16.30 -22.52 2.92
N PHE A 248 16.16 -23.78 2.53
CA PHE A 248 15.21 -24.20 1.51
C PHE A 248 14.35 -25.33 2.03
N ARG A 249 13.03 -25.15 1.95
CA ARG A 249 12.05 -26.15 2.37
C ARG A 249 11.19 -26.55 1.18
N ARG A 250 11.23 -27.83 0.82
CA ARG A 250 10.35 -28.37 -0.22
C ARG A 250 8.88 -28.31 0.21
N VAL A 251 8.01 -27.94 -0.71
CA VAL A 251 6.54 -27.95 -0.57
C VAL A 251 5.90 -28.64 -1.77
N ASP A 252 4.69 -29.16 -1.58
CA ASP A 252 3.94 -29.87 -2.64
C ASP A 252 2.94 -28.96 -3.38
N ASP A 253 2.72 -27.74 -2.87
CA ASP A 253 1.81 -26.76 -3.45
C ASP A 253 2.60 -25.63 -4.13
N PRO A 254 2.48 -25.46 -5.46
CA PRO A 254 3.15 -24.37 -6.18
C PRO A 254 2.70 -22.97 -5.72
N GLU A 255 1.47 -22.81 -5.22
CA GLU A 255 0.97 -21.50 -4.77
C GLU A 255 1.59 -21.08 -3.43
N ALA A 256 2.04 -22.05 -2.63
CA ALA A 256 2.76 -21.81 -1.37
C ALA A 256 4.29 -21.67 -1.56
N ALA A 257 4.79 -21.85 -2.79
CA ALA A 257 6.21 -21.79 -3.11
C ALA A 257 6.67 -20.41 -3.57
N GLU A 258 7.78 -19.94 -3.02
CA GLU A 258 8.50 -18.75 -3.49
C GLU A 258 9.41 -19.09 -4.67
N ILE A 259 10.00 -20.29 -4.67
CA ILE A 259 10.80 -20.78 -5.79
C ILE A 259 10.05 -21.94 -6.44
N VAL A 260 9.72 -21.77 -7.72
CA VAL A 260 9.09 -22.82 -8.54
C VAL A 260 10.07 -23.25 -9.60
N VAL A 261 10.38 -24.54 -9.65
CA VAL A 261 11.16 -25.14 -10.74
C VAL A 261 10.23 -26.03 -11.55
N ASP A 262 10.08 -25.73 -12.84
CA ASP A 262 9.23 -26.49 -13.76
C ASP A 262 9.96 -26.91 -15.03
N PHE A 263 9.46 -27.98 -15.64
CA PHE A 263 9.98 -28.56 -16.86
C PHE A 263 8.93 -28.40 -17.97
N SER A 264 9.33 -27.78 -19.07
CA SER A 264 8.44 -27.47 -20.20
C SER A 264 8.95 -28.11 -21.49
N ASP A 265 8.04 -28.71 -22.25
CA ASP A 265 8.33 -29.30 -23.56
C ASP A 265 8.47 -28.22 -24.66
N THR A 266 7.75 -27.12 -24.51
CA THR A 266 7.80 -25.95 -25.41
C THR A 266 8.53 -24.81 -24.73
N SER A 267 9.44 -24.12 -25.40
CA SER A 267 10.21 -23.06 -24.75
C SER A 267 9.37 -21.80 -24.54
N PRO A 268 9.13 -21.36 -23.29
CA PRO A 268 8.70 -19.99 -23.04
C PRO A 268 9.88 -19.02 -22.97
N CYS A 269 11.12 -19.52 -23.15
CA CYS A 269 12.36 -18.86 -22.79
C CYS A 269 12.94 -17.95 -23.88
N GLY A 270 12.08 -17.43 -24.76
CA GLY A 270 12.45 -16.53 -25.85
C GLY A 270 12.03 -17.04 -27.23
N PRO A 271 12.15 -16.20 -28.27
CA PRO A 271 11.61 -16.47 -29.60
C PRO A 271 12.32 -17.58 -30.39
N ASP A 272 13.51 -18.01 -29.96
CA ASP A 272 14.40 -18.86 -30.78
C ASP A 272 14.47 -20.32 -30.31
N ASP A 273 13.72 -20.75 -29.28
CA ASP A 273 13.75 -22.12 -28.72
C ASP A 273 15.15 -22.64 -28.28
N GLU A 274 16.21 -21.83 -28.40
CA GLU A 274 17.61 -22.18 -28.13
C GLU A 274 18.00 -22.08 -26.65
N ALA A 275 17.24 -21.33 -25.86
CA ALA A 275 17.48 -21.20 -24.42
C ALA A 275 16.99 -22.46 -23.69
N GLY A 276 17.93 -23.26 -23.17
CA GLY A 276 17.63 -24.47 -22.39
C GLY A 276 16.98 -24.21 -21.02
N SER A 277 16.99 -22.96 -20.55
CA SER A 277 16.19 -22.52 -19.41
C SER A 277 16.04 -21.00 -19.35
N CYS A 278 15.08 -20.53 -18.57
CA CYS A 278 14.87 -19.12 -18.26
C CYS A 278 14.32 -18.93 -16.84
N VAL A 279 14.35 -17.69 -16.37
CA VAL A 279 13.77 -17.27 -15.10
C VAL A 279 12.70 -16.22 -15.32
N GLY A 280 11.64 -16.26 -14.51
CA GLY A 280 10.67 -15.18 -14.37
C GLY A 280 10.54 -14.80 -12.90
N THR A 281 10.59 -13.50 -12.60
CA THR A 281 10.45 -12.96 -11.25
C THR A 281 9.11 -12.24 -11.09
N ARG A 282 8.60 -12.24 -9.87
CA ARG A 282 7.40 -11.50 -9.46
C ARG A 282 7.64 -10.92 -8.07
N GLY A 283 7.10 -9.73 -7.83
CA GLY A 283 7.19 -9.09 -6.53
C GLY A 283 6.39 -7.80 -6.45
N THR A 284 6.74 -6.95 -5.49
CA THR A 284 6.07 -5.68 -5.25
C THR A 284 6.67 -4.55 -6.08
N ASP A 285 5.79 -3.70 -6.63
CA ASP A 285 6.09 -2.44 -7.32
C ASP A 285 5.36 -1.26 -6.62
N PRO A 286 5.74 -0.89 -5.38
CA PRO A 286 5.11 0.21 -4.64
C PRO A 286 5.23 1.59 -5.26
N ASP A 287 6.24 1.90 -6.07
CA ASP A 287 6.39 3.24 -6.66
C ASP A 287 5.87 3.35 -8.11
N GLY A 288 5.47 2.23 -8.71
CA GLY A 288 4.70 2.16 -9.94
C GLY A 288 5.51 2.39 -11.20
N ASP A 289 6.83 2.21 -11.15
CA ASP A 289 7.71 2.43 -12.30
C ASP A 289 7.81 1.20 -13.23
N GLY A 290 7.22 0.07 -12.82
CA GLY A 290 7.20 -1.18 -13.56
C GLY A 290 8.39 -2.11 -13.27
N ALA A 291 9.34 -1.69 -12.43
CA ALA A 291 10.35 -2.55 -11.85
C ALA A 291 9.82 -3.18 -10.55
N ILE A 292 10.52 -4.23 -10.08
CA ILE A 292 10.17 -4.91 -8.83
C ILE A 292 11.17 -4.46 -7.79
N GLU A 293 10.75 -3.94 -6.64
CA GLU A 293 11.68 -3.56 -5.56
C GLU A 293 12.08 -4.75 -4.70
N ARG A 294 11.20 -5.76 -4.61
CA ARG A 294 11.40 -6.96 -3.79
C ARG A 294 10.72 -8.16 -4.39
N TYR A 295 11.48 -9.23 -4.58
CA TYR A 295 10.96 -10.50 -5.06
C TYR A 295 10.09 -11.19 -3.99
N GLU A 296 8.99 -11.78 -4.47
CA GLU A 296 8.10 -12.66 -3.70
C GLU A 296 8.03 -14.05 -4.33
N ARG A 297 8.31 -14.14 -5.64
CA ARG A 297 8.35 -15.41 -6.34
C ARG A 297 9.34 -15.38 -7.49
N THR A 298 10.04 -16.49 -7.66
CA THR A 298 10.86 -16.81 -8.82
C THR A 298 10.40 -18.13 -9.43
N ARG A 299 10.24 -18.15 -10.74
CA ARG A 299 9.98 -19.35 -11.52
C ARG A 299 11.16 -19.63 -12.45
N ILE A 300 11.72 -20.83 -12.33
CA ILE A 300 12.79 -21.33 -13.19
C ILE A 300 12.17 -22.39 -14.10
N THR A 301 12.11 -22.10 -15.40
CA THR A 301 11.62 -23.05 -16.39
C THR A 301 12.78 -23.68 -17.13
N LEU A 302 12.80 -25.01 -17.16
CA LEU A 302 13.80 -25.84 -17.81
C LEU A 302 13.19 -26.45 -19.08
N VAL A 303 13.91 -26.41 -20.20
CA VAL A 303 13.38 -26.80 -21.51
C VAL A 303 14.34 -27.78 -22.19
N ASN A 304 13.86 -29.00 -22.46
CA ASN A 304 14.60 -30.01 -23.22
C ASN A 304 16.06 -30.23 -22.74
N LEU A 305 16.29 -30.20 -21.42
CA LEU A 305 17.62 -30.38 -20.84
C LEU A 305 17.92 -31.84 -20.53
N ASP A 306 19.19 -32.23 -20.75
CA ASP A 306 19.73 -33.46 -20.16
C ASP A 306 19.61 -33.39 -18.64
N THR A 307 19.23 -34.50 -18.00
CA THR A 307 19.05 -34.55 -16.56
C THR A 307 20.29 -34.10 -15.78
N ASP A 308 21.49 -34.43 -16.27
CA ASP A 308 22.75 -34.05 -15.62
C ASP A 308 23.03 -32.54 -15.68
N ALA A 309 22.37 -31.80 -16.56
CA ALA A 309 22.51 -30.35 -16.66
C ALA A 309 21.52 -29.57 -15.76
N VAL A 310 20.48 -30.23 -15.23
CA VAL A 310 19.39 -29.60 -14.47
C VAL A 310 19.92 -28.78 -13.30
N GLY A 311 20.81 -29.37 -12.49
CA GLY A 311 21.31 -28.72 -11.28
C GLY A 311 22.06 -27.45 -11.61
N TRP A 312 22.85 -27.47 -12.69
CA TRP A 312 23.61 -26.30 -13.12
C TRP A 312 22.69 -25.15 -13.53
N HIS A 313 21.67 -25.43 -14.34
CA HIS A 313 20.73 -24.41 -14.81
C HIS A 313 19.88 -23.84 -13.66
N VAL A 314 19.47 -24.67 -12.71
CA VAL A 314 18.79 -24.18 -11.50
C VAL A 314 19.74 -23.33 -10.66
N GLY A 315 20.97 -23.81 -10.44
CA GLY A 315 21.97 -23.08 -9.67
C GLY A 315 22.27 -21.71 -10.28
N TYR A 316 22.43 -21.63 -11.60
CA TYR A 316 22.63 -20.37 -12.33
C TYR A 316 21.48 -19.38 -12.12
N TRP A 317 20.23 -19.81 -12.24
CA TRP A 317 19.07 -18.92 -12.06
C TRP A 317 18.79 -18.56 -10.60
N LEU A 318 19.19 -19.42 -9.65
CA LEU A 318 19.20 -19.06 -8.23
C LEU A 318 20.21 -17.96 -7.93
N ALA A 319 21.41 -17.98 -8.53
CA ALA A 319 22.37 -16.87 -8.39
C ALA A 319 21.74 -15.55 -8.87
N TYR A 320 21.10 -15.58 -10.04
CA TYR A 320 20.36 -14.43 -10.57
C TYR A 320 19.32 -13.92 -9.56
N ALA A 321 18.45 -14.81 -9.08
CA ALA A 321 17.37 -14.45 -8.16
C ALA A 321 17.87 -13.96 -6.79
N LEU A 322 19.08 -14.35 -6.37
CA LEU A 322 19.71 -13.94 -5.13
C LEU A 322 20.54 -12.65 -5.25
N GLY A 323 20.49 -11.96 -6.40
CA GLY A 323 21.08 -10.64 -6.62
C GLY A 323 22.35 -10.62 -7.47
N ALA A 324 22.87 -11.78 -7.89
CA ALA A 324 23.99 -11.84 -8.83
C ALA A 324 23.44 -11.88 -10.27
N GLU A 325 22.87 -10.77 -10.75
CA GLU A 325 22.25 -10.71 -12.09
C GLU A 325 23.30 -10.84 -13.20
N ASP A 326 24.37 -10.06 -13.11
CA ASP A 326 25.49 -10.11 -14.03
C ASP A 326 26.25 -11.44 -13.91
N ASP A 327 26.64 -12.01 -15.05
CA ASP A 327 27.39 -13.28 -15.09
C ASP A 327 28.68 -13.20 -14.28
N ALA A 328 29.37 -12.06 -14.30
CA ALA A 328 30.61 -11.86 -13.57
C ALA A 328 30.45 -12.03 -12.04
N ASP A 329 29.26 -11.76 -11.50
CA ASP A 329 28.97 -11.80 -10.07
C ASP A 329 28.53 -13.19 -9.59
N LYS A 330 28.24 -14.11 -10.50
CA LYS A 330 27.80 -15.46 -10.14
C LYS A 330 28.95 -16.29 -9.53
N PRO A 331 28.62 -17.32 -8.73
CA PRO A 331 29.60 -18.28 -8.26
C PRO A 331 30.38 -18.94 -9.41
N ALA A 332 31.64 -19.32 -9.15
CA ALA A 332 32.55 -19.84 -10.17
C ALA A 332 31.96 -21.00 -11.02
N PRO A 333 31.21 -21.98 -10.47
CA PRO A 333 30.61 -23.03 -11.29
C PRO A 333 29.67 -22.53 -12.39
N PHE A 334 29.04 -21.37 -12.21
CA PHE A 334 28.00 -20.85 -13.08
C PHE A 334 28.50 -19.79 -14.07
N ARG A 335 29.82 -19.56 -14.14
CA ARG A 335 30.44 -18.58 -15.05
C ARG A 335 31.25 -19.29 -16.12
N ASP A 336 31.08 -18.89 -17.37
CA ASP A 336 31.85 -19.39 -18.52
C ASP A 336 31.88 -20.92 -18.67
N ALA A 337 30.89 -21.63 -18.10
CA ALA A 337 30.88 -23.08 -18.04
C ALA A 337 30.65 -23.72 -19.42
N SER A 338 31.54 -24.63 -19.79
CA SER A 338 31.43 -25.49 -20.97
C SER A 338 30.29 -26.49 -20.85
N TYR A 339 29.93 -27.10 -21.98
CA TYR A 339 28.89 -28.13 -22.04
C TYR A 339 29.11 -29.30 -21.05
N GLU A 340 30.37 -29.73 -20.89
CA GLU A 340 30.74 -30.83 -20.00
C GLU A 340 30.71 -30.39 -18.54
N GLU A 341 31.16 -29.18 -18.22
CA GLU A 341 31.13 -28.64 -16.85
C GLU A 341 29.70 -28.52 -16.31
N ARG A 342 28.75 -28.12 -17.16
CA ARG A 342 27.31 -28.04 -16.80
C ARG A 342 26.71 -29.39 -16.42
N ARG A 343 27.32 -30.49 -16.86
CA ARG A 343 26.89 -31.88 -16.59
C ARG A 343 27.78 -32.60 -15.58
N SER A 344 28.76 -31.88 -15.03
CA SER A 344 29.67 -32.42 -14.03
C SER A 344 29.08 -32.36 -12.62
N GLU A 345 29.79 -32.93 -11.64
CA GLU A 345 29.48 -32.79 -10.22
C GLU A 345 30.01 -31.45 -9.67
N TRP A 346 29.62 -30.34 -10.29
CA TRP A 346 30.13 -28.99 -10.01
C TRP A 346 29.85 -28.49 -8.59
N TRP A 347 28.95 -29.16 -7.87
CA TRP A 347 28.56 -28.86 -6.48
C TRP A 347 29.52 -29.46 -5.43
N ARG A 348 30.62 -30.11 -5.85
CA ARG A 348 31.58 -30.78 -4.97
C ARG A 348 32.83 -29.97 -4.65
#